data_AF-A0A8K0XPG6-F1
#
_entry.id   AF-A0A8K0XPG6-F1
#
_cell.length_a   1.000
_cell.length_b   1.000
_cell.length_c   1.000
_cell.angle_alpha   90.00
_cell.angle_beta   90.00
_cell.angle_gamma   90.00
#
_symmetry.space_group_name_H-M   'P 1'
#
loop_
_entity.id
_entity.type
_entity.pdbx_description
1 polymer ?
#
loop_
_entity_poly.entity_id
_entity_poly.type
_entity_poly.pdbx_seq_one_letter_code
_entity_poly.pdbx_strand_id
1 'polypeptide(L)'
;MEYLTEDHLKKLLNQEWLVKIDSDKSTPYLFKFHASTEEASCCLMITDTKNVWGEVLSGNAFARRWRDCNPSQLTIATDSDKQAEWRKQLLELLVNAHSMGGIADLSFDIVPSPNADIAFELGSDEFKWRWETYTLGPKVSAGVLSQQLIMPLISVSHLAFSSSDPVSELSDANLQMAIDKAGRTGRRAVDTHVKHAISRPRLTTTLRRMSAVFNFLPELPPVVSKTDVPDLKIPELPGNESLPPQLIPVNPVDEIHRGFPDEAKNKALKEVDDSQHGVENQGSGDSDSATEEEDDEPPVVNSKASEKGKDRDDMESNPEPMVTSSVPPTADPYRSREPSPKVTRTSTPADTDSQASSSRPPKKLKRKPAPSSSDDDSDDEPKRPAVIVKRTAQRGAKQPLKRGGKRF
;
A
#
# COMPACT_ATOMS: atom_id res chain seq x y z
N MET A 1 22.88 6.97 -3.35
CA MET A 1 21.97 5.87 -2.99
C MET A 1 20.82 5.85 -4.00
N GLU A 2 20.03 4.79 -4.06
CA GLU A 2 18.83 4.74 -4.90
C GLU A 2 17.58 5.02 -4.05
N TYR A 3 16.65 5.81 -4.57
CA TYR A 3 15.40 6.14 -3.87
C TYR A 3 14.38 5.00 -3.96
N LEU A 4 13.52 4.85 -2.96
CA LEU A 4 12.45 3.85 -2.99
C LEU A 4 11.36 4.25 -4.00
N THR A 5 11.26 3.50 -5.09
CA THR A 5 10.32 3.75 -6.19
C THR A 5 8.98 3.04 -5.98
N GLU A 6 7.97 3.39 -6.78
CA GLU A 6 6.71 2.63 -6.81
C GLU A 6 6.92 1.15 -7.15
N ASP A 7 7.92 0.80 -7.96
CA ASP A 7 8.18 -0.59 -8.34
C ASP A 7 8.85 -1.39 -7.22
N HIS A 8 9.68 -0.72 -6.40
CA HIS A 8 10.18 -1.28 -5.14
C HIS A 8 9.04 -1.48 -4.13
N LEU A 9 8.12 -0.52 -4.04
CA LEU A 9 6.90 -0.66 -3.23
C LEU A 9 6.00 -1.82 -3.73
N LYS A 10 5.87 -2.02 -5.05
CA LYS A 10 5.15 -3.18 -5.64
C LYS A 10 5.81 -4.51 -5.29
N LYS A 11 7.14 -4.62 -5.33
CA LYS A 11 7.90 -5.81 -4.88
C LYS A 11 7.66 -6.12 -3.38
N LEU A 12 7.52 -5.08 -2.55
CA LEU A 12 7.25 -5.17 -1.10
C LEU A 12 5.78 -5.53 -0.74
N LEU A 13 4.81 -5.38 -1.66
CA LEU A 13 3.40 -5.70 -1.36
C LEU A 13 3.19 -7.16 -0.95
N ASN A 14 3.93 -8.08 -1.56
CA ASN A 14 3.78 -9.53 -1.38
C ASN A 14 4.54 -10.09 -0.17
N GLN A 15 5.37 -9.27 0.51
CA GLN A 15 6.15 -9.68 1.67
C GLN A 15 5.33 -9.51 2.94
N GLU A 16 5.53 -10.37 3.93
CA GLU A 16 4.96 -10.22 5.27
C GLU A 16 5.45 -8.95 5.99
N TRP A 17 4.75 -8.58 7.07
CA TRP A 17 5.22 -7.58 8.01
C TRP A 17 6.01 -8.27 9.13
N LEU A 18 7.27 -7.86 9.29
CA LEU A 18 8.15 -8.25 10.38
C LEU A 18 8.11 -7.17 11.46
N VAL A 19 8.56 -7.51 12.68
CA VAL A 19 8.53 -6.58 13.82
C VAL A 19 9.77 -6.68 14.71
N LYS A 20 10.25 -5.53 15.18
CA LYS A 20 11.18 -5.38 16.31
C LYS A 20 10.68 -4.26 17.23
N ILE A 21 11.25 -4.17 18.42
CA ILE A 21 10.96 -3.13 19.40
C ILE A 21 12.29 -2.47 19.77
N ASP A 22 12.36 -1.15 19.61
CA ASP A 22 13.41 -0.33 20.23
C ASP A 22 13.24 -0.45 21.75
N SER A 23 14.21 -1.05 22.43
CA SER A 23 14.14 -1.32 23.87
C SER A 23 14.19 -0.03 24.70
N ASP A 24 14.94 0.98 24.26
CA ASP A 24 15.13 2.23 24.99
C ASP A 24 13.86 3.11 24.94
N LYS A 25 13.21 3.15 23.77
CA LYS A 25 11.97 3.94 23.56
C LYS A 25 10.68 3.12 23.64
N SER A 26 10.78 1.82 23.92
CA SER A 26 9.67 0.85 23.84
C SER A 26 8.83 0.96 22.56
N THR A 27 9.47 1.35 21.44
CA THR A 27 8.76 1.73 20.20
C THR A 27 8.77 0.55 19.22
N PRO A 28 7.61 0.02 18.81
CA PRO A 28 7.53 -1.05 17.82
C PRO A 28 7.78 -0.52 16.41
N TYR A 29 8.72 -1.14 15.70
CA TYR A 29 9.00 -0.89 14.30
C TYR A 29 8.50 -2.07 13.47
N LEU A 30 7.63 -1.78 12.50
CA LEU A 30 7.16 -2.73 11.50
C LEU A 30 7.96 -2.53 10.22
N PHE A 31 8.41 -3.61 9.58
CA PHE A 31 9.19 -3.52 8.36
C PHE A 31 8.89 -4.63 7.37
N LYS A 32 9.23 -4.36 6.11
CA LYS A 32 9.21 -5.28 4.99
C LYS A 32 10.53 -5.22 4.26
N PHE A 33 11.05 -6.37 3.88
CA PHE A 33 12.29 -6.52 3.13
C PHE A 33 12.02 -7.28 1.83
N HIS A 34 12.73 -6.94 0.76
CA HIS A 34 12.74 -7.71 -0.48
C HIS A 34 14.14 -7.68 -1.10
N ALA A 35 14.56 -8.81 -1.68
CA ALA A 35 15.79 -8.93 -2.43
C ALA A 35 15.55 -9.61 -3.79
N SER A 36 16.36 -9.23 -4.77
CA SER A 36 16.47 -9.90 -6.06
C SER A 36 17.89 -10.38 -6.26
N THR A 37 18.09 -11.70 -6.26
CA THR A 37 19.38 -12.34 -6.58
C THR A 37 19.78 -12.18 -8.04
N GLU A 38 18.83 -11.88 -8.94
CA GLU A 38 19.08 -11.62 -10.37
C GLU A 38 19.62 -10.20 -10.60
N GLU A 39 19.07 -9.21 -9.90
CA GLU A 39 19.53 -7.81 -9.92
C GLU A 39 20.70 -7.56 -8.95
N ALA A 40 21.02 -8.55 -8.10
CA ALA A 40 21.85 -8.41 -6.89
C ALA A 40 21.44 -7.20 -6.03
N SER A 41 20.13 -6.95 -5.91
CA SER A 41 19.54 -5.76 -5.27
C SER A 41 18.74 -6.13 -4.02
N CYS A 42 18.56 -5.17 -3.10
CA CYS A 42 17.54 -5.26 -2.06
C CYS A 42 16.93 -3.89 -1.74
N CYS A 43 15.71 -3.92 -1.21
CA CYS A 43 15.05 -2.77 -0.63
C CYS A 43 14.41 -3.12 0.72
N LEU A 44 14.42 -2.13 1.61
CA LEU A 44 13.75 -2.16 2.90
C LEU A 44 12.74 -1.02 2.96
N MET A 45 11.62 -1.26 3.64
CA MET A 45 10.68 -0.25 4.10
C MET A 45 10.37 -0.49 5.59
N ILE A 46 10.45 0.55 6.41
CA ILE A 46 10.26 0.50 7.87
C ILE A 46 9.30 1.61 8.33
N THR A 47 8.53 1.37 9.39
CA THR A 47 7.57 2.33 9.95
C THR A 47 7.38 2.15 11.47
N ASP A 48 7.26 3.26 12.18
CA ASP A 48 6.82 3.37 13.59
C ASP A 48 5.29 3.51 13.71
N THR A 49 4.56 3.21 12.63
CA THR A 49 3.13 3.48 12.36
C THR A 49 2.73 4.95 12.15
N LYS A 50 3.66 5.90 12.23
CA LYS A 50 3.42 7.35 12.02
C LYS A 50 4.13 7.85 10.75
N ASN A 51 5.41 7.51 10.64
CA ASN A 51 6.34 7.82 9.58
C ASN A 51 6.62 6.56 8.75
N VAL A 52 7.05 6.70 7.49
CA VAL A 52 7.60 5.58 6.71
C VAL A 52 8.94 5.99 6.15
N TRP A 53 9.94 5.15 6.38
CA TRP A 53 11.26 5.27 5.80
C TRP A 53 11.56 4.10 4.87
N GLY A 54 12.51 4.26 3.97
CA GLY A 54 13.01 3.16 3.15
C GLY A 54 14.43 3.37 2.66
N GLU A 55 15.01 2.29 2.13
CA GLU A 55 16.32 2.28 1.49
C GLU A 55 16.33 1.29 0.32
N VAL A 56 17.15 1.57 -0.69
CA VAL A 56 17.44 0.67 -1.82
C VAL A 56 18.94 0.56 -2.02
N LEU A 57 19.42 -0.68 -2.11
CA LEU A 57 20.82 -1.01 -2.30
C LEU A 57 21.00 -1.91 -3.53
N SER A 58 21.67 -1.39 -4.55
CA SER A 58 22.29 -2.22 -5.60
C SER A 58 23.51 -2.97 -5.06
N GLY A 59 23.89 -4.07 -5.73
CA GLY A 59 24.91 -5.01 -5.24
C GLY A 59 26.31 -4.42 -4.98
N ASN A 60 26.61 -3.23 -5.50
CA ASN A 60 27.85 -2.49 -5.22
C ASN A 60 27.74 -1.53 -4.03
N ALA A 61 26.54 -1.12 -3.62
CA ALA A 61 26.31 -0.46 -2.34
C ALA A 61 26.27 -1.49 -1.21
N PHE A 62 25.47 -2.55 -1.39
CA PHE A 62 25.36 -3.70 -0.49
C PHE A 62 26.74 -4.31 -0.14
N ALA A 63 27.54 -4.65 -1.15
CA ALA A 63 28.87 -5.24 -0.96
C ALA A 63 29.91 -4.32 -0.29
N ARG A 64 29.68 -2.99 -0.27
CA ARG A 64 30.52 -2.07 0.51
C ARG A 64 30.08 -2.09 1.96
N ARG A 65 28.80 -1.79 2.23
CA ARG A 65 28.29 -1.75 3.60
C ARG A 65 28.49 -3.06 4.36
N TRP A 66 28.42 -4.23 3.70
CA TRP A 66 28.76 -5.50 4.37
C TRP A 66 30.18 -5.50 4.96
N ARG A 67 31.16 -4.99 4.20
CA ARG A 67 32.56 -4.92 4.64
C ARG A 67 32.77 -3.86 5.73
N ASP A 68 32.05 -2.75 5.63
CA ASP A 68 32.07 -1.67 6.61
C ASP A 68 31.49 -2.15 7.96
N CYS A 69 30.48 -3.03 7.94
CA CYS A 69 29.91 -3.67 9.14
C CYS A 69 30.71 -4.90 9.63
N ASN A 70 31.38 -5.64 8.74
CA ASN A 70 32.04 -6.93 9.05
C ASN A 70 33.52 -6.94 8.60
N PRO A 71 34.39 -6.05 9.12
CA PRO A 71 35.78 -5.95 8.68
C PRO A 71 36.62 -7.19 8.97
N SER A 72 36.21 -8.03 9.93
CA SER A 72 36.83 -9.33 10.23
C SER A 72 36.63 -10.38 9.12
N GLN A 73 35.61 -10.23 8.26
CA GLN A 73 35.24 -11.20 7.23
C GLN A 73 35.82 -10.88 5.84
N LEU A 74 36.89 -10.06 5.78
CA LEU A 74 37.48 -9.53 4.53
C LEU A 74 38.23 -10.58 3.68
N THR A 75 37.51 -11.56 3.14
CA THR A 75 38.01 -12.42 2.05
C THR A 75 37.86 -11.69 0.72
N ILE A 76 38.91 -10.98 0.28
CA ILE A 76 38.90 -10.23 -0.97
C ILE A 76 39.06 -11.18 -2.16
N ALA A 77 37.94 -11.65 -2.70
CA ALA A 77 37.90 -12.25 -4.03
C ALA A 77 38.27 -11.19 -5.09
N THR A 78 39.43 -11.37 -5.73
CA THR A 78 39.91 -10.57 -6.88
C THR A 78 39.21 -10.95 -8.19
N ASP A 79 38.59 -12.12 -8.22
CA ASP A 79 37.87 -12.69 -9.35
C ASP A 79 36.41 -12.20 -9.36
N SER A 80 35.98 -11.64 -10.50
CA SER A 80 34.65 -11.05 -10.69
C SER A 80 33.52 -12.06 -10.42
N ASP A 81 33.65 -13.29 -10.91
CA ASP A 81 32.58 -14.28 -10.85
C ASP A 81 32.41 -14.80 -9.42
N LYS A 82 33.54 -15.02 -8.72
CA LYS A 82 33.54 -15.33 -7.28
C LYS A 82 32.95 -14.18 -6.46
N GLN A 83 33.20 -12.93 -6.86
CA GLN A 83 32.64 -11.76 -6.19
C GLN A 83 31.13 -11.59 -6.46
N ALA A 84 30.62 -12.06 -7.60
CA ALA A 84 29.19 -12.09 -7.89
C ALA A 84 28.47 -13.17 -7.06
N GLU A 85 29.01 -14.39 -7.02
CA GLU A 85 28.45 -15.49 -6.21
C GLU A 85 28.52 -15.20 -4.70
N TRP A 86 29.61 -14.57 -4.21
CA TRP A 86 29.70 -14.09 -2.83
C TRP A 86 28.62 -13.05 -2.49
N ARG A 87 28.34 -12.07 -3.37
CA ARG A 87 27.23 -11.11 -3.18
C ARG A 87 25.89 -11.84 -3.05
N LYS A 88 25.65 -12.83 -3.90
CA LYS A 88 24.42 -13.63 -3.90
C LYS A 88 24.26 -14.43 -2.61
N GLN A 89 25.31 -15.06 -2.11
CA GLN A 89 25.31 -15.79 -0.83
C GLN A 89 25.05 -14.87 0.37
N LEU A 90 25.64 -13.67 0.40
CA LEU A 90 25.35 -12.67 1.43
C LEU A 90 23.91 -12.12 1.33
N LEU A 91 23.37 -11.99 0.11
CA LEU A 91 22.01 -11.54 -0.10
C LEU A 91 20.99 -12.62 0.34
N GLU A 92 21.30 -13.89 0.11
CA GLU A 92 20.54 -15.05 0.61
C GLU A 92 20.58 -15.14 2.14
N LEU A 93 21.75 -14.91 2.76
CA LEU A 93 21.87 -14.74 4.22
C LEU A 93 20.96 -13.60 4.73
N LEU A 94 20.94 -12.45 4.03
CA LEU A 94 20.09 -11.32 4.44
C LEU A 94 18.59 -11.58 4.21
N VAL A 95 18.21 -12.38 3.22
CA VAL A 95 16.83 -12.90 3.05
C VAL A 95 16.45 -13.78 4.25
N ASN A 96 17.30 -14.72 4.64
CA ASN A 96 17.05 -15.60 5.78
C ASN A 96 16.96 -14.81 7.11
N ALA A 97 17.81 -13.80 7.28
CA ALA A 97 17.77 -12.85 8.39
C ALA A 97 16.49 -12.00 8.45
N HIS A 98 15.85 -11.73 7.31
CA HIS A 98 14.54 -11.07 7.21
C HIS A 98 13.39 -12.07 6.94
N SER A 99 13.51 -13.32 7.41
CA SER A 99 12.37 -14.24 7.52
C SER A 99 11.67 -14.07 8.88
N MET A 100 10.41 -14.49 9.01
CA MET A 100 9.69 -14.46 10.30
C MET A 100 10.42 -15.18 11.45
N GLY A 101 11.20 -16.22 11.15
CA GLY A 101 12.04 -16.91 12.13
C GLY A 101 13.33 -16.14 12.39
N GLY A 102 14.17 -15.99 11.35
CA GLY A 102 15.50 -15.39 11.48
C GLY A 102 15.50 -13.97 12.04
N ILE A 103 14.46 -13.17 11.79
CA ILE A 103 14.37 -11.84 12.37
C ILE A 103 14.18 -11.87 13.89
N ALA A 104 13.51 -12.89 14.44
CA ALA A 104 13.21 -12.95 15.87
C ALA A 104 14.50 -13.01 16.71
N ASP A 105 15.49 -13.78 16.24
CA ASP A 105 16.71 -14.12 16.97
C ASP A 105 17.81 -13.04 16.92
N LEU A 106 17.72 -12.06 16.01
CA LEU A 106 18.72 -10.99 15.84
C LEU A 106 18.59 -9.87 16.89
N SER A 107 19.68 -9.15 17.20
CA SER A 107 19.59 -7.85 17.88
C SER A 107 18.88 -6.82 17.00
N PHE A 108 18.41 -5.73 17.59
CA PHE A 108 17.86 -4.57 16.90
C PHE A 108 18.19 -3.31 17.68
N ASP A 109 19.13 -2.53 17.15
CA ASP A 109 19.75 -1.42 17.86
C ASP A 109 19.68 -0.16 16.99
N ILE A 110 18.96 0.87 17.42
CA ILE A 110 18.91 2.14 16.67
C ILE A 110 20.21 2.89 16.87
N VAL A 111 20.90 3.21 15.78
CA VAL A 111 22.22 3.85 15.80
C VAL A 111 22.18 5.23 15.14
N PRO A 112 22.94 6.22 15.64
CA PRO A 112 23.08 7.49 14.95
C PRO A 112 23.84 7.31 13.63
N SER A 113 23.29 7.81 12.52
CA SER A 113 24.02 8.04 11.28
C SER A 113 23.88 9.53 10.90
N PRO A 114 24.95 10.22 10.49
CA PRO A 114 24.87 11.62 10.07
C PRO A 114 24.17 11.78 8.70
N ASN A 115 23.92 10.69 7.99
CA ASN A 115 23.47 10.69 6.60
C ASN A 115 22.02 10.22 6.39
N ALA A 116 21.29 9.77 7.41
CA ALA A 116 19.98 9.13 7.27
C ALA A 116 19.01 9.50 8.41
N ASP A 117 17.71 9.57 8.12
CA ASP A 117 16.67 9.96 9.09
C ASP A 117 16.48 8.93 10.21
N ILE A 118 16.66 7.65 9.90
CA ILE A 118 16.80 6.57 10.88
C ILE A 118 17.74 5.50 10.35
N ALA A 119 18.77 5.20 11.14
CA ALA A 119 19.66 4.06 10.93
C ALA A 119 19.55 3.08 12.09
N PHE A 120 19.73 1.80 11.81
CA PHE A 120 19.67 0.74 12.81
C PHE A 120 20.53 -0.45 12.41
N GLU A 121 21.02 -1.18 13.40
CA GLU A 121 21.73 -2.45 13.22
C GLU A 121 20.81 -3.63 13.51
N LEU A 122 20.96 -4.67 12.68
CA LEU A 122 20.50 -6.03 12.93
C LEU A 122 21.75 -6.91 12.98
N GLY A 123 21.82 -7.86 13.90
CA GLY A 123 22.98 -8.76 13.94
C GLY A 123 22.89 -9.89 14.95
N SER A 124 23.92 -10.73 14.92
CA SER A 124 24.25 -11.76 15.90
C SER A 124 25.74 -11.66 16.24
N ASP A 125 26.26 -12.61 17.01
CA ASP A 125 27.71 -12.73 17.23
C ASP A 125 28.49 -13.07 15.94
N GLU A 126 27.81 -13.59 14.90
CA GLU A 126 28.43 -14.03 13.65
C GLU A 126 28.53 -12.91 12.59
N PHE A 127 27.52 -12.03 12.52
CA PHE A 127 27.48 -10.93 11.54
C PHE A 127 26.69 -9.72 12.05
N LYS A 128 27.03 -8.54 11.50
CA LYS A 128 26.27 -7.31 11.66
C LYS A 128 25.82 -6.75 10.31
N TRP A 129 24.65 -6.15 10.28
CA TRP A 129 24.12 -5.45 9.12
C TRP A 129 23.47 -4.12 9.55
N ARG A 130 23.83 -3.02 8.89
CA ARG A 130 23.24 -1.70 9.14
C ARG A 130 22.31 -1.29 8.00
N TRP A 131 21.12 -0.82 8.36
CA TRP A 131 20.22 -0.10 7.45
C TRP A 131 20.34 1.40 7.71
N GLU A 132 20.27 2.20 6.65
CA GLU A 132 20.32 3.67 6.69
C GLU A 132 19.17 4.21 5.83
N THR A 133 18.03 4.48 6.47
CA THR A 133 16.76 4.69 5.77
C THR A 133 16.27 6.14 5.81
N TYR A 134 15.56 6.53 4.75
CA TYR A 134 15.17 7.90 4.46
C TYR A 134 13.66 8.05 4.42
N THR A 135 13.14 9.17 4.92
CA THR A 135 11.71 9.46 4.95
C THR A 135 11.13 9.52 3.54
N LEU A 136 10.01 8.83 3.32
CA LEU A 136 9.29 8.88 2.04
C LEU A 136 8.43 10.15 1.90
N GLY A 137 8.41 11.01 2.92
CA GLY A 137 7.51 12.16 3.01
C GLY A 137 6.05 11.77 3.29
N PRO A 138 5.22 12.71 3.75
CA PRO A 138 3.90 12.40 4.31
C PRO A 138 2.93 11.84 3.26
N LYS A 139 2.96 12.33 2.01
CA LYS A 139 2.05 11.89 0.94
C LYS A 139 2.28 10.43 0.53
N VAL A 140 3.54 10.01 0.39
CA VAL A 140 3.89 8.62 0.05
C VAL A 140 3.65 7.72 1.27
N SER A 141 4.09 8.15 2.45
CA SER A 141 3.87 7.43 3.72
C SER A 141 2.39 7.10 3.96
N ALA A 142 1.49 8.08 3.79
CA ALA A 142 0.05 7.86 3.93
C ALA A 142 -0.53 6.88 2.90
N GLY A 143 -0.09 6.95 1.64
CA GLY A 143 -0.47 5.99 0.59
C GLY A 143 -0.01 4.57 0.91
N VAL A 144 1.25 4.42 1.33
CA VAL A 144 1.87 3.16 1.73
C VAL A 144 1.16 2.55 2.93
N LEU A 145 0.98 3.29 4.03
CA LEU A 145 0.30 2.79 5.23
C LEU A 145 -1.17 2.42 4.94
N SER A 146 -1.86 3.22 4.12
CA SER A 146 -3.22 2.92 3.66
C SER A 146 -3.29 1.58 2.92
N GLN A 147 -2.44 1.39 1.91
CA GLN A 147 -2.45 0.20 1.05
C GLN A 147 -1.90 -1.06 1.74
N GLN A 148 -0.81 -0.94 2.50
CA GLN A 148 -0.05 -2.09 3.01
C GLN A 148 -0.43 -2.52 4.42
N LEU A 149 -1.08 -1.65 5.22
CA LEU A 149 -1.38 -1.92 6.62
C LEU A 149 -2.86 -1.70 6.96
N ILE A 150 -3.36 -0.47 6.76
CA ILE A 150 -4.70 -0.07 7.23
C ILE A 150 -5.81 -0.82 6.47
N MET A 151 -5.79 -0.84 5.13
CA MET A 151 -6.81 -1.54 4.34
C MET A 151 -6.81 -3.06 4.51
N PRO A 152 -5.64 -3.74 4.60
CA PRO A 152 -5.57 -5.14 5.03
C PRO A 152 -6.17 -5.36 6.43
N LEU A 153 -5.80 -4.55 7.44
CA LEU A 153 -6.32 -4.70 8.80
C LEU A 153 -7.83 -4.47 8.91
N ILE A 154 -8.40 -3.49 8.19
CA ILE A 154 -9.85 -3.31 8.08
C ILE A 154 -10.51 -4.56 7.48
N SER A 155 -9.88 -5.18 6.49
CA SER A 155 -10.43 -6.37 5.81
C SER A 155 -10.37 -7.64 6.67
N VAL A 156 -9.27 -7.85 7.40
CA VAL A 156 -9.13 -8.95 8.37
C VAL A 156 -10.08 -8.75 9.56
N SER A 157 -10.19 -7.51 10.07
CA SER A 157 -11.16 -7.16 11.12
C SER A 157 -12.60 -7.37 10.66
N HIS A 158 -12.93 -7.00 9.42
CA HIS A 158 -14.25 -7.25 8.85
C HIS A 158 -14.54 -8.75 8.78
N LEU A 159 -13.59 -9.56 8.32
CA LEU A 159 -13.72 -11.02 8.31
C LEU A 159 -13.98 -11.59 9.72
N ALA A 160 -13.16 -11.23 10.70
CA ALA A 160 -13.28 -11.69 12.08
C ALA A 160 -14.62 -11.31 12.75
N PHE A 161 -15.21 -10.18 12.39
CA PHE A 161 -16.52 -9.73 12.87
C PHE A 161 -17.68 -10.04 11.89
N SER A 162 -17.44 -10.88 10.88
CA SER A 162 -18.44 -11.30 9.87
C SER A 162 -18.61 -12.81 9.72
N SER A 163 -17.59 -13.60 10.06
CA SER A 163 -17.71 -15.05 10.15
C SER A 163 -18.71 -15.46 11.25
N SER A 164 -19.41 -16.57 11.05
CA SER A 164 -20.10 -17.28 12.14
C SER A 164 -19.09 -17.98 13.06
N ASP A 165 -18.00 -18.45 12.45
CA ASP A 165 -17.03 -19.36 13.04
C ASP A 165 -15.76 -18.54 13.38
N PRO A 166 -15.15 -18.68 14.57
CA PRO A 166 -13.92 -17.96 14.92
C PRO A 166 -12.81 -18.17 13.90
N VAL A 167 -12.03 -17.12 13.62
CA VAL A 167 -10.93 -17.17 12.63
C VAL A 167 -9.89 -18.25 12.99
N SER A 168 -9.72 -18.53 14.28
CA SER A 168 -8.88 -19.60 14.84
C SER A 168 -9.40 -21.03 14.62
N GLU A 169 -10.66 -21.20 14.20
CA GLU A 169 -11.28 -22.51 13.93
C GLU A 169 -11.35 -22.80 12.42
N LEU A 170 -10.98 -21.82 11.58
CA LEU A 170 -10.89 -21.99 10.13
C LEU A 170 -9.57 -22.66 9.74
N SER A 171 -9.63 -23.86 9.14
CA SER A 171 -8.47 -24.46 8.46
C SER A 171 -7.89 -23.54 7.39
N ASP A 172 -6.57 -23.57 7.18
CA ASP A 172 -5.82 -22.66 6.31
C ASP A 172 -6.44 -22.43 4.93
N ALA A 173 -6.92 -23.50 4.26
CA ALA A 173 -7.57 -23.39 2.96
C ALA A 173 -8.89 -22.60 2.99
N ASN A 174 -9.69 -22.76 4.05
CA ASN A 174 -10.92 -21.98 4.27
C ASN A 174 -10.58 -20.54 4.64
N LEU A 175 -9.56 -20.32 5.48
CA LEU A 175 -9.09 -18.98 5.84
C LEU A 175 -8.55 -18.23 4.61
N GLN A 176 -7.71 -18.88 3.80
CA GLN A 176 -7.23 -18.34 2.53
C GLN A 176 -8.39 -17.99 1.61
N MET A 177 -9.35 -18.91 1.38
CA MET A 177 -10.55 -18.63 0.56
C MET A 177 -11.40 -17.47 1.11
N ALA A 178 -11.48 -17.30 2.43
CA ALA A 178 -12.23 -16.22 3.06
C ALA A 178 -11.51 -14.87 2.92
N ILE A 179 -10.20 -14.83 3.11
CA ILE A 179 -9.33 -13.66 2.86
C ILE A 179 -9.41 -13.26 1.38
N ASP A 180 -9.29 -14.22 0.47
CA ASP A 180 -9.37 -13.99 -0.99
C ASP A 180 -10.72 -13.40 -1.38
N LYS A 181 -11.81 -13.92 -0.83
CA LYS A 181 -13.17 -13.40 -1.03
C LYS A 181 -13.32 -11.97 -0.47
N ALA A 182 -12.79 -11.70 0.72
CA ALA A 182 -12.80 -10.37 1.33
C ALA A 182 -11.98 -9.36 0.50
N GLY A 183 -10.73 -9.68 0.16
CA GLY A 183 -9.84 -8.83 -0.63
C GLY A 183 -10.35 -8.57 -2.06
N ARG A 184 -10.89 -9.59 -2.74
CA ARG A 184 -11.55 -9.42 -4.06
C ARG A 184 -12.81 -8.55 -3.97
N THR A 185 -13.47 -8.48 -2.81
CA THR A 185 -14.62 -7.59 -2.58
C THR A 185 -14.14 -6.16 -2.31
N GLY A 186 -13.23 -5.99 -1.34
CA GLY A 186 -12.65 -4.69 -1.00
C GLY A 186 -12.00 -3.99 -2.19
N ARG A 187 -11.21 -4.70 -3.00
CA ARG A 187 -10.57 -4.14 -4.21
C ARG A 187 -11.56 -3.61 -5.25
N ARG A 188 -12.82 -4.07 -5.28
CA ARG A 188 -13.83 -3.67 -6.27
C ARG A 188 -14.65 -2.44 -5.85
N ALA A 189 -14.83 -2.23 -4.55
CA ALA A 189 -15.59 -1.12 -3.99
C ALA A 189 -15.05 -0.80 -2.59
N VAL A 190 -13.90 -0.14 -2.54
CA VAL A 190 -13.12 0.13 -1.31
C VAL A 190 -13.97 0.93 -0.31
N ASP A 191 -14.62 1.98 -0.80
CA ASP A 191 -15.58 2.83 -0.09
C ASP A 191 -16.68 2.00 0.60
N THR A 192 -17.29 1.08 -0.15
CA THR A 192 -18.45 0.31 0.28
C THR A 192 -18.05 -0.82 1.21
N HIS A 193 -16.86 -1.39 1.02
CA HIS A 193 -16.25 -2.37 1.92
C HIS A 193 -15.86 -1.74 3.27
N VAL A 194 -15.17 -0.60 3.28
CA VAL A 194 -14.86 0.16 4.51
C VAL A 194 -16.14 0.56 5.22
N LYS A 195 -17.14 1.08 4.50
CA LYS A 195 -18.46 1.38 5.05
C LYS A 195 -19.13 0.14 5.66
N HIS A 196 -19.12 -1.01 4.99
CA HIS A 196 -19.71 -2.26 5.52
C HIS A 196 -18.91 -2.91 6.66
N ALA A 197 -17.62 -2.59 6.81
CA ALA A 197 -16.84 -2.97 7.97
C ALA A 197 -17.22 -2.09 9.17
N ILE A 198 -17.02 -0.77 9.05
CA ILE A 198 -17.12 0.20 10.15
C ILE A 198 -18.58 0.50 10.55
N SER A 199 -19.57 0.20 9.70
CA SER A 199 -20.99 0.27 10.11
C SER A 199 -21.46 -0.87 11.02
N ARG A 200 -20.62 -1.88 11.32
CA ARG A 200 -20.97 -2.95 12.27
C ARG A 200 -20.80 -2.46 13.72
N PRO A 201 -21.87 -2.42 14.55
CA PRO A 201 -21.81 -1.96 15.94
C PRO A 201 -20.71 -2.64 16.76
N ARG A 202 -20.61 -3.98 16.67
CA ARG A 202 -19.66 -4.77 17.44
C ARG A 202 -18.21 -4.47 17.09
N LEU A 203 -17.88 -4.23 15.82
CA LEU A 203 -16.51 -3.86 15.41
C LEU A 203 -16.17 -2.46 15.92
N THR A 204 -17.02 -1.47 15.62
CA THR A 204 -16.73 -0.06 15.93
C THR A 204 -16.76 0.25 17.42
N THR A 205 -17.60 -0.42 18.21
CA THR A 205 -17.53 -0.32 19.69
C THR A 205 -16.32 -1.05 20.26
N THR A 206 -15.86 -2.15 19.65
CA THR A 206 -14.57 -2.79 20.03
C THR A 206 -13.39 -1.88 19.71
N LEU A 207 -13.33 -1.28 18.52
CA LEU A 207 -12.29 -0.32 18.14
C LEU A 207 -12.27 0.87 19.10
N ARG A 208 -13.43 1.48 19.39
CA ARG A 208 -13.56 2.55 20.40
C ARG A 208 -13.03 2.13 21.78
N ARG A 209 -13.32 0.90 22.23
CA ARG A 209 -12.81 0.37 23.51
C ARG A 209 -11.30 0.14 23.49
N MET A 210 -10.75 -0.41 22.40
CA MET A 210 -9.30 -0.58 22.25
C MET A 210 -8.58 0.78 22.23
N SER A 211 -9.10 1.78 21.52
CA SER A 211 -8.57 3.15 21.55
C SER A 211 -8.63 3.75 22.96
N ALA A 212 -9.71 3.51 23.72
CA ALA A 212 -9.80 3.95 25.12
C ALA A 212 -8.74 3.30 26.02
N VAL A 213 -8.44 2.00 25.83
CA VAL A 213 -7.37 1.27 26.53
C VAL A 213 -6.00 1.86 26.20
N PHE A 214 -5.67 2.03 24.91
CA PHE A 214 -4.38 2.58 24.48
C PHE A 214 -4.16 4.06 24.83
N ASN A 215 -5.23 4.79 25.17
CA ASN A 215 -5.17 6.18 25.67
C ASN A 215 -5.44 6.27 27.18
N PHE A 216 -5.35 5.15 27.91
CA PHE A 216 -5.45 5.07 29.38
C PHE A 216 -6.70 5.74 29.99
N LEU A 217 -7.84 5.72 29.28
CA LEU A 217 -9.07 6.32 29.79
C LEU A 217 -9.60 5.54 31.00
N PRO A 218 -9.97 6.21 32.11
CA PRO A 218 -10.35 5.53 33.36
C PRO A 218 -11.68 4.77 33.25
N GLU A 219 -12.58 5.20 32.38
CA GLU A 219 -13.81 4.47 32.04
C GLU A 219 -13.72 3.93 30.62
N LEU A 220 -13.78 2.59 30.49
CA LEU A 220 -13.69 1.91 29.20
C LEU A 220 -15.10 1.68 28.62
N PRO A 221 -15.44 2.24 27.44
CA PRO A 221 -16.79 2.17 26.88
C PRO A 221 -17.19 0.72 26.53
N PRO A 222 -18.48 0.35 26.68
CA PRO A 222 -18.95 -1.02 26.45
C PRO A 222 -18.88 -1.42 24.97
N VAL A 223 -18.65 -2.71 24.71
CA VAL A 223 -18.81 -3.31 23.38
C VAL A 223 -20.28 -3.69 23.19
N VAL A 224 -20.92 -3.17 22.16
CA VAL A 224 -22.37 -3.33 21.94
C VAL A 224 -22.63 -3.95 20.56
N SER A 225 -23.41 -5.03 20.52
CA SER A 225 -23.68 -5.77 19.28
C SER A 225 -24.85 -5.21 18.46
N LYS A 226 -25.62 -4.27 19.01
CA LYS A 226 -26.71 -3.54 18.35
C LYS A 226 -26.54 -2.06 18.69
N THR A 227 -26.76 -1.18 17.71
CA THR A 227 -26.97 0.26 17.96
C THR A 227 -28.46 0.54 17.96
N ASP A 228 -28.95 1.24 18.97
CA ASP A 228 -30.26 1.86 18.91
C ASP A 228 -30.25 2.95 17.84
N VAL A 229 -31.34 3.06 17.09
CA VAL A 229 -31.50 4.13 16.10
C VAL A 229 -31.98 5.37 16.85
N PRO A 230 -31.23 6.49 16.86
CA PRO A 230 -31.69 7.70 17.54
C PRO A 230 -32.95 8.23 16.86
N ASP A 231 -33.93 8.62 17.67
CA ASP A 231 -35.19 9.19 17.20
C ASP A 231 -34.95 10.65 16.76
N LEU A 232 -34.46 10.83 15.53
CA LEU A 232 -34.10 12.12 14.92
C LEU A 232 -35.33 12.96 14.53
N LYS A 233 -36.29 13.09 15.45
CA LYS A 233 -37.35 14.10 15.36
C LYS A 233 -36.69 15.46 15.49
N ILE A 234 -36.84 16.28 14.45
CA ILE A 234 -36.64 17.71 14.55
C ILE A 234 -37.58 18.19 15.68
N PRO A 235 -37.10 18.92 16.70
CA PRO A 235 -37.99 19.50 17.70
C PRO A 235 -39.06 20.33 17.00
N GLU A 236 -40.33 19.94 17.17
CA GLU A 236 -41.44 20.71 16.62
C GLU A 236 -41.36 22.12 17.20
N LEU A 237 -41.12 23.11 16.32
CA LEU A 237 -41.05 24.50 16.73
C LEU A 237 -42.35 24.82 17.49
N PRO A 238 -42.28 25.34 18.73
CA PRO A 238 -43.47 25.66 19.49
C PRO A 238 -44.31 26.60 18.63
N GLY A 239 -45.53 26.16 18.32
CA GLY A 239 -46.20 26.61 17.12
C GLY A 239 -46.30 28.13 17.05
N ASN A 240 -45.90 28.68 15.90
CA ASN A 240 -46.69 29.78 15.36
C ASN A 240 -48.11 29.22 15.26
N GLU A 241 -48.96 29.51 16.25
CA GLU A 241 -50.38 29.18 16.20
C GLU A 241 -50.87 29.65 14.83
N SER A 242 -51.39 28.72 14.03
CA SER A 242 -51.84 29.05 12.69
C SER A 242 -53.09 29.92 12.83
N LEU A 243 -52.87 31.24 12.90
CA LEU A 243 -53.93 32.24 13.01
C LEU A 243 -55.01 31.87 11.98
N PRO A 244 -56.28 31.78 12.41
CA PRO A 244 -57.33 31.18 11.60
C PRO A 244 -57.34 31.85 10.23
N PRO A 245 -57.37 31.07 9.14
CA PRO A 245 -56.87 31.49 7.82
C PRO A 245 -57.56 32.78 7.39
N GLN A 246 -56.84 33.90 7.53
CA GLN A 246 -57.35 35.19 7.12
C GLN A 246 -57.53 35.14 5.61
N LEU A 247 -58.76 35.37 5.18
CA LEU A 247 -59.16 35.38 3.79
C LEU A 247 -58.46 36.54 3.08
N ILE A 248 -57.24 36.30 2.58
CA ILE A 248 -56.52 37.24 1.72
C ILE A 248 -57.44 37.55 0.55
N PRO A 249 -57.90 38.81 0.37
CA PRO A 249 -58.77 39.14 -0.72
C PRO A 249 -58.05 38.88 -2.05
N VAL A 250 -58.74 38.23 -2.98
CA VAL A 250 -58.24 38.08 -4.36
C VAL A 250 -58.33 39.45 -5.03
N ASN A 251 -57.29 40.27 -4.86
CA ASN A 251 -57.09 41.44 -5.70
C ASN A 251 -56.88 40.97 -7.14
N PRO A 252 -57.55 41.59 -8.13
CA PRO A 252 -57.43 41.20 -9.52
C PRO A 252 -56.01 41.44 -10.04
N VAL A 253 -55.64 40.67 -11.07
CA VAL A 253 -54.38 40.85 -11.80
C VAL A 253 -54.44 42.14 -12.60
N ASP A 254 -53.59 43.12 -12.26
CA ASP A 254 -53.29 44.24 -13.15
C ASP A 254 -52.05 43.92 -14.00
N GLU A 255 -52.24 43.94 -15.31
CA GLU A 255 -51.30 43.44 -16.31
C GLU A 255 -50.31 44.53 -16.75
N ILE A 256 -49.18 44.66 -16.05
CA ILE A 256 -48.16 45.67 -16.38
C ILE A 256 -46.84 45.03 -16.86
N HIS A 257 -46.66 45.05 -18.18
CA HIS A 257 -45.35 44.84 -18.81
C HIS A 257 -44.31 45.89 -18.35
N ARG A 258 -43.22 45.40 -17.76
CA ARG A 258 -41.80 45.79 -17.96
C ARG A 258 -40.95 44.66 -17.34
N GLY A 259 -39.88 44.17 -17.94
CA GLY A 259 -39.05 44.78 -18.98
C GLY A 259 -37.64 44.98 -18.44
N PHE A 260 -36.98 43.88 -18.04
CA PHE A 260 -35.61 43.89 -17.54
C PHE A 260 -34.64 43.51 -18.67
N PRO A 261 -33.62 44.33 -18.98
CA PRO A 261 -32.61 44.04 -19.98
C PRO A 261 -31.46 43.19 -19.42
N ASP A 262 -30.67 42.64 -20.34
CA ASP A 262 -29.45 41.87 -20.07
C ASP A 262 -28.25 42.71 -19.56
N GLU A 263 -27.22 41.98 -19.10
CA GLU A 263 -25.81 42.37 -18.93
C GLU A 263 -25.43 43.63 -18.12
N ALA A 264 -24.87 43.41 -16.91
CA ALA A 264 -23.91 44.33 -16.30
C ALA A 264 -22.79 43.62 -15.52
N LYS A 265 -21.67 43.40 -16.23
CA LYS A 265 -20.30 43.10 -15.76
C LYS A 265 -20.01 43.42 -14.27
N ASN A 266 -19.72 42.39 -13.48
CA ASN A 266 -18.91 42.56 -12.26
C ASN A 266 -17.47 42.89 -12.66
N LYS A 267 -17.03 44.13 -12.43
CA LYS A 267 -15.65 44.59 -12.61
C LYS A 267 -15.03 44.87 -11.23
N ALA A 268 -13.72 44.64 -11.10
CA ALA A 268 -13.00 44.73 -9.84
C ALA A 268 -13.15 46.11 -9.15
N LEU A 269 -13.25 46.07 -7.82
CA LEU A 269 -12.89 47.17 -6.92
C LEU A 269 -11.54 46.83 -6.27
N LYS A 270 -10.72 47.86 -6.10
CA LYS A 270 -9.33 47.82 -5.62
C LYS A 270 -9.15 48.99 -4.66
N GLU A 271 -8.30 48.82 -3.65
CA GLU A 271 -7.84 49.86 -2.70
C GLU A 271 -8.91 50.63 -1.90
N VAL A 272 -8.87 50.41 -0.58
CA VAL A 272 -8.88 51.55 0.37
C VAL A 272 -7.64 51.38 1.25
N ASP A 273 -6.80 52.40 1.23
CA ASP A 273 -5.68 52.64 2.14
C ASP A 273 -6.14 53.69 3.16
N ASP A 274 -5.96 53.46 4.47
CA ASP A 274 -5.91 54.57 5.43
C ASP A 274 -5.19 54.22 6.76
N SER A 275 -4.13 54.98 7.01
CA SER A 275 -3.64 55.53 8.29
C SER A 275 -3.70 54.76 9.61
N GLN A 276 -2.49 54.43 10.09
CA GLN A 276 -1.88 54.99 11.32
C GLN A 276 -2.77 55.22 12.57
N HIS A 277 -2.42 54.53 13.65
CA HIS A 277 -2.25 55.19 14.95
C HIS A 277 -1.07 54.57 15.71
N GLY A 278 -0.12 55.40 16.14
CA GLY A 278 1.04 54.97 16.92
C GLY A 278 0.80 55.03 18.43
N VAL A 279 1.54 54.22 19.17
CA VAL A 279 1.73 54.34 20.63
C VAL A 279 3.22 54.20 20.91
N GLU A 280 3.83 55.24 21.49
CA GLU A 280 5.19 55.16 22.00
C GLU A 280 5.22 54.26 23.25
N ASN A 281 6.24 53.41 23.37
CA ASN A 281 6.74 53.04 24.69
C ASN A 281 8.23 52.72 24.64
N GLN A 282 8.99 53.25 25.60
CA GLN A 282 10.44 53.06 25.69
C GLN A 282 10.75 51.87 26.61
N GLY A 283 11.65 50.98 26.18
CA GLY A 283 12.11 49.84 26.97
C GLY A 283 13.42 49.27 26.41
N SER A 284 14.52 49.54 27.11
CA SER A 284 15.88 49.11 26.76
C SER A 284 16.12 47.63 27.07
N GLY A 285 16.84 46.91 26.20
CA GLY A 285 17.22 45.51 26.45
C GLY A 285 18.04 44.83 25.35
N ASP A 286 19.31 45.21 25.25
CA ASP A 286 20.50 44.61 24.61
C ASP A 286 20.42 43.38 23.66
N SER A 287 21.15 43.55 22.55
CA SER A 287 21.99 42.60 21.80
C SER A 287 21.42 41.50 20.87
N ASP A 288 21.83 41.69 19.60
CA ASP A 288 22.27 40.71 18.61
C ASP A 288 21.26 39.72 17.97
N SER A 289 21.10 39.94 16.66
CA SER A 289 20.35 39.12 15.71
C SER A 289 21.30 38.54 14.66
N ALA A 290 21.01 37.34 14.19
CA ALA A 290 21.62 36.76 12.99
C ALA A 290 20.51 36.14 12.13
N THR A 291 20.49 36.49 10.84
CA THR A 291 19.40 36.18 9.90
C THR A 291 19.94 35.96 8.50
N GLU A 292 19.51 34.87 7.87
CA GLU A 292 19.57 34.59 6.43
C GLU A 292 18.17 34.02 6.12
N GLU A 293 17.24 34.77 5.52
CA GLU A 293 17.13 35.14 4.10
C GLU A 293 16.80 33.94 3.18
N GLU A 294 15.50 33.78 2.87
CA GLU A 294 15.01 32.96 1.76
C GLU A 294 15.02 33.80 0.47
N ASP A 295 15.49 33.23 -0.65
CA ASP A 295 15.69 33.93 -1.94
C ASP A 295 14.61 33.58 -2.99
N ASP A 296 14.39 34.47 -3.94
CA ASP A 296 13.22 34.53 -4.83
C ASP A 296 13.34 33.62 -6.09
N GLU A 297 12.29 32.86 -6.43
CA GLU A 297 12.29 31.96 -7.60
C GLU A 297 11.56 32.58 -8.83
N PRO A 298 12.27 32.91 -9.94
CA PRO A 298 11.67 33.57 -11.11
C PRO A 298 10.92 32.59 -12.04
N PRO A 299 9.88 33.05 -12.78
CA PRO A 299 8.87 32.17 -13.38
C PRO A 299 9.29 31.50 -14.71
N VAL A 300 8.94 30.22 -14.85
CA VAL A 300 9.15 29.43 -16.08
C VAL A 300 8.15 29.81 -17.19
N VAL A 301 8.66 30.31 -18.32
CA VAL A 301 7.86 30.67 -19.50
C VAL A 301 7.65 29.45 -20.42
N ASN A 302 6.40 29.20 -20.76
CA ASN A 302 5.96 28.06 -21.57
C ASN A 302 5.93 28.42 -23.07
N SER A 303 6.60 27.66 -23.94
CA SER A 303 6.47 27.82 -25.40
C SER A 303 6.62 26.50 -26.16
N LYS A 304 6.05 26.43 -27.37
CA LYS A 304 5.91 25.22 -28.18
C LYS A 304 6.39 25.41 -29.62
N ALA A 305 6.89 24.30 -30.17
CA ALA A 305 6.83 23.88 -31.57
C ALA A 305 7.94 24.26 -32.59
N SER A 306 8.22 23.26 -33.43
CA SER A 306 8.56 23.28 -34.87
C SER A 306 9.97 23.65 -35.38
N GLU A 307 10.54 22.63 -36.05
CA GLU A 307 11.23 22.66 -37.35
C GLU A 307 12.71 23.12 -37.53
N LYS A 308 13.62 22.11 -37.60
CA LYS A 308 14.20 21.64 -38.89
C LYS A 308 15.26 22.50 -39.62
N GLY A 309 16.47 22.55 -39.05
CA GLY A 309 17.61 21.83 -39.64
C GLY A 309 18.70 22.59 -40.42
N LYS A 310 19.67 21.77 -40.88
CA LYS A 310 20.77 22.01 -41.82
C LYS A 310 22.14 22.46 -41.26
N ASP A 311 23.17 22.05 -42.00
CA ASP A 311 24.59 21.93 -41.68
C ASP A 311 25.37 23.25 -41.76
N ARG A 312 26.50 23.35 -41.03
CA ARG A 312 27.76 23.88 -41.58
C ARG A 312 29.01 23.59 -40.75
N ASP A 313 30.13 23.62 -41.44
CA ASP A 313 31.46 23.14 -41.02
C ASP A 313 32.35 24.21 -40.35
N ASP A 314 33.40 23.70 -39.70
CA ASP A 314 34.72 24.25 -39.35
C ASP A 314 35.07 25.75 -39.59
N MET A 315 35.75 26.35 -38.59
CA MET A 315 37.00 27.07 -38.86
C MET A 315 37.97 27.07 -37.66
N GLU A 316 39.26 27.31 -37.93
CA GLU A 316 40.42 26.92 -37.11
C GLU A 316 41.43 28.08 -36.89
N SER A 317 42.01 28.20 -35.68
CA SER A 317 43.38 28.74 -35.38
C SER A 317 43.65 28.68 -33.85
N ASN A 318 44.72 28.06 -33.29
CA ASN A 318 46.19 28.27 -33.42
C ASN A 318 46.71 29.38 -32.45
N PRO A 319 47.89 29.29 -31.76
CA PRO A 319 48.98 28.30 -31.81
C PRO A 319 49.48 27.66 -30.48
N GLU A 320 50.41 26.72 -30.66
CA GLU A 320 51.32 25.99 -29.72
C GLU A 320 52.43 26.88 -29.06
N PRO A 321 53.43 26.37 -28.28
CA PRO A 321 53.92 24.98 -28.04
C PRO A 321 53.93 24.54 -26.55
N MET A 322 54.51 23.44 -26.04
CA MET A 322 55.42 22.35 -26.54
C MET A 322 55.05 21.02 -25.76
N VAL A 323 55.79 19.91 -25.57
CA VAL A 323 57.24 19.51 -25.52
C VAL A 323 57.42 18.07 -26.10
N THR A 324 58.64 17.57 -26.25
CA THR A 324 59.04 16.31 -26.93
C THR A 324 58.95 14.99 -26.13
N SER A 325 58.61 13.87 -26.81
CA SER A 325 59.26 12.52 -26.76
C SER A 325 58.26 11.36 -27.01
N SER A 326 57.92 10.87 -28.21
CA SER A 326 58.68 10.21 -29.30
C SER A 326 58.72 8.65 -29.32
N VAL A 327 57.80 8.03 -30.10
CA VAL A 327 58.03 6.91 -31.08
C VAL A 327 58.33 5.48 -30.52
N PRO A 328 57.98 4.34 -31.20
CA PRO A 328 57.33 4.09 -32.52
C PRO A 328 56.01 3.25 -32.51
N PRO A 329 55.33 3.08 -33.66
CA PRO A 329 54.11 2.25 -33.83
C PRO A 329 54.34 0.88 -34.53
N THR A 330 53.32 0.01 -34.58
CA THR A 330 53.22 -1.14 -35.52
C THR A 330 51.74 -1.41 -35.87
N ALA A 331 51.47 -2.07 -37.00
CA ALA A 331 50.20 -1.94 -37.73
C ALA A 331 49.14 -3.05 -37.52
N ASP A 332 47.87 -2.67 -37.69
CA ASP A 332 46.72 -3.50 -38.14
C ASP A 332 47.00 -4.10 -39.55
N PRO A 333 46.40 -5.22 -40.02
CA PRO A 333 44.93 -5.35 -40.14
C PRO A 333 44.35 -6.79 -39.97
N TYR A 334 43.09 -6.96 -40.43
CA TYR A 334 42.22 -8.17 -40.53
C TYR A 334 41.25 -8.37 -39.34
N ARG A 335 39.92 -8.20 -39.45
CA ARG A 335 38.90 -8.30 -40.53
C ARG A 335 38.35 -9.72 -40.83
N SER A 336 37.55 -10.26 -39.91
CA SER A 336 36.37 -11.12 -40.17
C SER A 336 35.33 -10.84 -39.08
N ARG A 337 34.06 -10.46 -39.32
CA ARG A 337 32.95 -11.12 -40.04
C ARG A 337 32.44 -12.41 -39.38
N GLU A 338 31.66 -12.24 -38.31
CA GLU A 338 30.68 -13.23 -37.87
C GLU A 338 29.41 -13.22 -38.76
N PRO A 339 28.72 -14.37 -38.87
CA PRO A 339 27.29 -14.41 -39.12
C PRO A 339 26.54 -15.29 -38.09
N SER A 340 25.45 -14.77 -37.53
CA SER A 340 24.65 -15.46 -36.49
C SER A 340 23.88 -16.69 -37.04
N PRO A 341 23.75 -17.79 -36.27
CA PRO A 341 22.92 -18.92 -36.64
C PRO A 341 21.41 -18.62 -36.44
N LYS A 342 20.57 -19.07 -37.38
CA LYS A 342 19.10 -19.01 -37.28
C LYS A 342 18.50 -20.37 -36.89
N VAL A 343 17.35 -20.32 -36.22
CA VAL A 343 16.52 -21.47 -35.85
C VAL A 343 15.94 -22.19 -37.08
N THR A 344 16.16 -23.51 -37.20
CA THR A 344 15.24 -24.41 -37.95
C THR A 344 15.15 -25.83 -37.37
N ARG A 345 14.11 -26.03 -36.56
CA ARG A 345 13.17 -27.18 -36.50
C ARG A 345 13.48 -28.51 -37.26
N THR A 346 13.34 -29.62 -36.52
CA THR A 346 12.84 -30.97 -36.92
C THR A 346 13.74 -31.97 -37.69
N SER A 347 14.13 -33.06 -37.01
CA SER A 347 13.97 -34.44 -37.49
C SER A 347 14.04 -35.46 -36.33
N THR A 348 13.37 -36.60 -36.50
CA THR A 348 13.19 -37.76 -35.58
C THR A 348 12.97 -39.00 -36.46
N PRO A 349 12.97 -40.26 -35.95
CA PRO A 349 13.32 -40.76 -34.60
C PRO A 349 14.36 -41.92 -34.62
N ALA A 350 14.69 -42.47 -33.43
CA ALA A 350 15.04 -43.89 -33.26
C ALA A 350 14.67 -44.39 -31.85
N ASP A 351 13.81 -45.40 -31.82
CA ASP A 351 13.49 -46.44 -30.82
C ASP A 351 14.00 -46.35 -29.36
N THR A 352 13.06 -46.48 -28.41
CA THR A 352 12.99 -47.62 -27.46
C THR A 352 11.58 -47.69 -26.85
N ASP A 353 11.04 -48.90 -26.65
CA ASP A 353 9.68 -49.15 -26.20
C ASP A 353 9.38 -48.75 -24.74
N SER A 354 8.14 -48.29 -24.51
CA SER A 354 7.35 -48.59 -23.30
C SER A 354 5.86 -48.29 -23.54
N GLN A 355 5.05 -49.34 -23.73
CA GLN A 355 3.59 -49.21 -23.85
C GLN A 355 2.90 -49.25 -22.47
N ALA A 356 1.95 -48.34 -22.22
CA ALA A 356 0.82 -48.58 -21.31
C ALA A 356 -0.35 -47.58 -21.52
N SER A 357 -1.37 -48.03 -22.26
CA SER A 357 -2.79 -47.65 -22.19
C SER A 357 -3.20 -46.29 -21.56
N SER A 358 -3.68 -45.38 -22.42
CA SER A 358 -4.60 -44.30 -22.03
C SER A 358 -5.95 -44.85 -21.52
N SER A 359 -6.53 -44.23 -20.49
CA SER A 359 -7.94 -44.43 -20.13
C SER A 359 -8.61 -43.11 -19.69
N ARG A 360 -9.68 -42.71 -20.39
CA ARG A 360 -10.51 -41.55 -20.02
C ARG A 360 -11.44 -41.88 -18.84
N PRO A 361 -11.64 -40.99 -17.85
CA PRO A 361 -12.69 -41.19 -16.84
C PRO A 361 -14.09 -40.99 -17.47
N PRO A 362 -15.02 -41.96 -17.35
CA PRO A 362 -16.39 -41.82 -17.87
C PRO A 362 -17.27 -40.95 -16.95
N LYS A 363 -18.28 -40.30 -17.54
CA LYS A 363 -19.28 -39.51 -16.80
C LYS A 363 -20.45 -40.38 -16.31
N LYS A 364 -21.11 -39.88 -15.25
CA LYS A 364 -22.38 -40.34 -14.61
C LYS A 364 -22.21 -41.42 -13.54
N LEU A 365 -22.67 -41.13 -12.31
CA LEU A 365 -24.04 -41.46 -11.92
C LEU A 365 -24.49 -40.66 -10.68
N LYS A 366 -25.81 -40.57 -10.47
CA LYS A 366 -26.46 -39.71 -9.48
C LYS A 366 -27.03 -40.57 -8.35
N ARG A 367 -26.26 -40.77 -7.27
CA ARG A 367 -26.64 -41.62 -6.13
C ARG A 367 -27.67 -40.88 -5.25
N LYS A 368 -28.84 -41.49 -5.03
CA LYS A 368 -29.75 -41.13 -3.93
C LYS A 368 -29.31 -41.84 -2.65
N PRO A 369 -29.54 -41.29 -1.45
CA PRO A 369 -29.44 -42.06 -0.21
C PRO A 369 -30.58 -43.09 -0.12
N ALA A 370 -30.31 -44.19 0.58
CA ALA A 370 -31.31 -45.16 1.04
C ALA A 370 -31.02 -45.45 2.53
N PRO A 371 -32.04 -45.53 3.40
CA PRO A 371 -31.86 -45.70 4.83
C PRO A 371 -31.74 -47.17 5.24
N SER A 372 -30.90 -47.45 6.23
CA SER A 372 -30.77 -48.71 6.97
C SER A 372 -29.74 -48.51 8.08
N SER A 373 -29.80 -49.13 9.27
CA SER A 373 -30.89 -49.70 10.08
C SER A 373 -30.23 -50.21 11.37
N SER A 374 -30.97 -50.31 12.48
CA SER A 374 -30.63 -51.11 13.67
C SER A 374 -29.44 -50.64 14.52
N ASP A 375 -29.39 -50.83 15.83
CA ASP A 375 -30.43 -50.82 16.90
C ASP A 375 -29.64 -50.59 18.21
N ASP A 376 -30.16 -49.77 19.14
CA ASP A 376 -29.91 -49.93 20.57
C ASP A 376 -31.05 -49.24 21.34
N ASP A 377 -31.35 -49.73 22.55
CA ASP A 377 -32.68 -49.60 23.18
C ASP A 377 -32.61 -49.08 24.63
N SER A 378 -33.77 -48.73 25.21
CA SER A 378 -34.00 -48.31 26.61
C SER A 378 -33.36 -46.97 27.08
N ASP A 379 -33.98 -46.17 27.96
CA ASP A 379 -35.40 -46.12 28.36
C ASP A 379 -35.80 -44.79 29.04
N ASP A 380 -37.09 -44.70 29.38
CA ASP A 380 -37.77 -43.76 30.29
C ASP A 380 -38.01 -42.29 29.87
N GLU A 381 -39.30 -42.05 29.60
CA GLU A 381 -40.02 -40.77 29.52
C GLU A 381 -40.37 -40.26 30.97
N PRO A 382 -41.11 -39.14 31.27
CA PRO A 382 -42.33 -38.71 30.56
C PRO A 382 -42.67 -37.20 30.44
N LYS A 383 -43.21 -36.85 29.28
CA LYS A 383 -44.44 -36.04 29.06
C LYS A 383 -44.63 -34.69 29.81
N ARG A 384 -44.76 -33.61 29.02
CA ARG A 384 -46.03 -32.85 28.84
C ARG A 384 -45.99 -31.94 27.58
N PRO A 385 -47.13 -31.54 26.98
CA PRO A 385 -47.20 -31.44 25.51
C PRO A 385 -47.63 -30.09 24.90
N ALA A 386 -47.29 -29.95 23.61
CA ALA A 386 -48.06 -29.35 22.51
C ALA A 386 -48.62 -27.90 22.57
N VAL A 387 -48.23 -27.11 21.57
CA VAL A 387 -49.18 -26.48 20.62
C VAL A 387 -48.62 -26.61 19.19
N ILE A 388 -49.46 -26.97 18.22
CA ILE A 388 -49.11 -27.02 16.78
C ILE A 388 -49.78 -25.84 16.05
N VAL A 389 -49.02 -25.09 15.26
CA VAL A 389 -49.59 -24.10 14.31
C VAL A 389 -49.01 -24.33 12.91
N LYS A 390 -49.87 -24.81 11.99
CA LYS A 390 -49.59 -24.83 10.53
C LYS A 390 -49.82 -23.44 9.93
N ARG A 391 -48.93 -23.01 9.01
CA ARG A 391 -49.23 -22.30 7.73
C ARG A 391 -47.91 -22.03 6.98
N THR A 392 -47.55 -22.77 5.95
CA THR A 392 -47.99 -22.66 4.53
C THR A 392 -47.69 -21.32 3.85
N ALA A 393 -46.54 -21.22 3.15
CA ALA A 393 -46.38 -20.41 1.93
C ALA A 393 -45.08 -20.76 1.17
N GLN A 394 -45.17 -21.60 0.14
CA GLN A 394 -44.12 -21.63 -0.90
C GLN A 394 -44.28 -20.39 -1.79
N ARG A 395 -43.21 -19.61 -1.98
CA ARG A 395 -43.09 -18.65 -3.09
C ARG A 395 -41.75 -18.88 -3.79
N GLY A 396 -41.79 -19.56 -4.93
CA GLY A 396 -40.60 -19.85 -5.72
C GLY A 396 -40.01 -18.60 -6.36
N ALA A 397 -38.69 -18.48 -6.36
CA ALA A 397 -37.99 -17.42 -7.07
C ALA A 397 -38.16 -17.57 -8.58
N LYS A 398 -38.81 -16.59 -9.23
CA LYS A 398 -38.89 -16.51 -10.70
C LYS A 398 -37.50 -16.20 -11.26
N GLN A 399 -36.90 -17.12 -12.00
CA GLN A 399 -35.67 -16.80 -12.74
C GLN A 399 -35.97 -15.85 -13.91
N PRO A 400 -35.10 -14.85 -14.17
CA PRO A 400 -35.25 -13.96 -15.31
C PRO A 400 -34.99 -14.71 -16.62
N LEU A 401 -35.90 -14.57 -17.59
CA LEU A 401 -35.75 -15.17 -18.91
C LEU A 401 -34.55 -14.55 -19.65
N LYS A 402 -33.54 -15.36 -19.96
CA LYS A 402 -32.50 -14.99 -20.95
C LYS A 402 -33.13 -14.94 -22.34
N ARG A 403 -33.56 -13.76 -22.80
CA ARG A 403 -33.81 -13.53 -24.23
C ARG A 403 -32.48 -13.62 -24.99
N GLY A 404 -32.40 -14.52 -25.97
CA GLY A 404 -31.18 -14.73 -26.75
C GLY A 404 -30.99 -13.67 -27.83
N GLY A 405 -29.89 -12.91 -27.76
CA GLY A 405 -29.44 -12.05 -28.85
C GLY A 405 -28.63 -12.85 -29.87
N LYS A 406 -29.30 -13.54 -30.80
CA LYS A 406 -28.65 -14.21 -31.93
C LYS A 406 -28.18 -13.13 -32.91
N ARG A 407 -26.88 -12.86 -32.96
CA ARG A 407 -26.29 -11.98 -33.99
C ARG A 407 -26.31 -12.68 -35.35
N PHE A 408 -26.53 -11.87 -36.38
CA PHE A 408 -26.13 -12.14 -37.76
C PHE A 408 -24.65 -11.74 -37.93
#